data_AF-A0A7W6ADT2-F1
#
_entry.id   AF-A0A7W6ADT2-F1
#
_cell.length_a   1.000
_cell.length_b   1.000
_cell.length_c   1.000
_cell.angle_alpha   90.00
_cell.angle_beta   90.00
_cell.angle_gamma   90.00
#
_symmetry.space_group_name_H-M   'P 1'
#
loop_
_entity.id
_entity.type
_entity.pdbx_description
1 polymer ?
#
loop_
_entity_poly.entity_id
_entity_poly.type
_entity_poly.pdbx_seq_one_letter_code
_entity_poly.pdbx_strand_id
1 'polypeptide(L)'
;MASLPDLDRRFSRKIEAGKGIQLSADDLDLFVSTGAYDVFRQAVAEYQRTQCQQRNARSRSTSAANSLSTNGQGATSRSSGMTTSDSVSEAQARLRVILKPGG
;
A
#
# COMPACT_ATOMS: atom_id res chain seq x y z
N MET A 1 -4.10 -27.68 24.30
CA MET A 1 -4.99 -27.37 23.18
C MET A 1 -5.98 -26.34 23.66
N ALA A 2 -5.96 -25.14 23.09
CA ALA A 2 -6.95 -24.11 23.40
C ALA A 2 -8.32 -24.53 22.87
N SER A 3 -9.40 -24.15 23.55
CA SER A 3 -10.77 -24.37 23.08
C SER A 3 -11.39 -23.07 22.56
N LEU A 4 -12.43 -23.17 21.74
CA LEU A 4 -13.15 -22.00 21.23
C LEU A 4 -13.64 -21.07 22.36
N PRO A 5 -14.29 -21.59 23.44
CA PRO A 5 -14.71 -20.75 24.57
C PRO A 5 -13.56 -20.10 25.33
N ASP A 6 -12.40 -20.76 25.43
CA ASP A 6 -11.23 -20.16 26.09
C ASP A 6 -10.63 -19.03 25.26
N LEU A 7 -10.63 -19.19 23.94
CA LEU A 7 -10.18 -18.16 23.00
C LEU A 7 -11.11 -16.95 23.01
N ASP A 8 -12.42 -17.17 23.01
CA ASP A 8 -13.43 -16.10 23.14
C ASP A 8 -13.26 -15.31 24.44
N ARG A 9 -13.14 -15.99 25.59
CA ARG A 9 -12.90 -15.34 26.89
C ARG A 9 -11.64 -14.48 26.88
N ARG A 10 -10.57 -14.94 26.22
CA ARG A 10 -9.32 -14.18 26.07
C ARG A 10 -9.51 -12.96 25.18
N PHE A 11 -10.22 -13.08 24.05
CA PHE A 11 -10.54 -11.94 23.20
C PHE A 11 -11.35 -10.91 23.96
N SER A 12 -12.48 -11.30 24.55
CA SER A 12 -13.37 -10.40 25.28
C SER A 12 -12.63 -9.63 26.38
N ARG A 13 -11.86 -10.34 27.22
CA ARG A 13 -11.08 -9.70 28.28
C ARG A 13 -10.04 -8.69 27.74
N LYS A 14 -9.39 -9.00 26.61
CA LYS A 14 -8.36 -8.12 26.01
C LYS A 14 -8.98 -6.90 25.34
N ILE A 15 -10.12 -7.08 24.68
CA ILE A 15 -10.90 -6.00 24.06
C ILE A 15 -11.39 -5.04 25.13
N GLU A 16 -12.03 -5.54 26.20
CA GLU A 16 -12.51 -4.71 27.32
C GLU A 16 -11.37 -3.95 28.00
N ALA A 17 -10.21 -4.60 28.17
CA ALA A 17 -9.04 -3.98 28.76
C ALA A 17 -8.30 -3.01 27.81
N GLY A 18 -8.68 -2.93 26.53
CA GLY A 18 -7.98 -2.15 25.51
C GLY A 18 -6.53 -2.58 25.29
N LYS A 19 -6.23 -3.87 25.47
CA LYS A 19 -4.86 -4.42 25.41
C LYS A 19 -4.67 -5.28 24.16
N GLY A 20 -3.44 -5.28 23.66
CA GLY A 20 -3.01 -6.23 22.64
C GLY A 20 -3.16 -7.68 23.12
N ILE A 21 -3.50 -8.55 22.16
CA ILE A 21 -3.55 -10.00 22.34
C ILE A 21 -2.45 -10.65 21.51
N GLN A 22 -1.72 -11.58 22.14
CA GLN A 22 -0.83 -12.48 21.45
C GLN A 22 -1.57 -13.81 21.27
N LEU A 23 -1.58 -14.30 20.04
CA LEU A 23 -2.21 -15.57 19.67
C LEU A 23 -1.09 -16.59 19.44
N SER A 24 -1.25 -17.79 19.99
CA SER A 24 -0.41 -18.94 19.64
C SER A 24 -0.79 -19.46 18.24
N ALA A 25 -0.02 -20.42 17.71
CA ALA A 25 -0.38 -21.10 16.46
C ALA A 25 -1.75 -21.79 16.58
N ASP A 26 -1.97 -22.56 17.65
CA ASP A 26 -3.26 -23.21 17.91
C ASP A 26 -4.42 -22.20 17.97
N ASP A 27 -4.21 -21.06 18.64
CA ASP A 27 -5.25 -20.01 18.74
C ASP A 27 -5.59 -19.44 17.36
N LEU A 28 -4.59 -19.27 16.48
CA LEU A 28 -4.77 -18.80 15.12
C LEU A 28 -5.53 -19.82 14.27
N ASP A 29 -5.19 -21.11 14.37
CA ASP A 29 -5.89 -22.16 13.64
C ASP A 29 -7.36 -22.25 14.05
N LEU A 30 -7.65 -22.16 15.36
CA LEU A 30 -9.01 -22.08 15.88
C LEU A 30 -9.73 -20.83 15.35
N PHE A 31 -9.09 -19.67 15.39
CA PHE A 31 -9.67 -18.43 14.85
C PHE A 31 -9.99 -18.54 13.36
N VAL A 32 -9.09 -19.07 12.53
CA VAL A 32 -9.31 -19.27 11.09
C VAL A 32 -10.44 -20.28 10.85
N SER A 33 -10.50 -21.36 11.63
CA SER A 33 -11.56 -22.37 11.49
C SER A 33 -12.98 -21.83 11.70
N THR A 34 -13.12 -20.69 12.39
CA THR A 34 -14.42 -20.03 12.59
C THR A 34 -14.92 -19.24 11.36
N GLY A 35 -14.06 -19.00 10.36
CA GLY A 35 -14.36 -18.09 9.24
C GLY A 35 -14.25 -16.60 9.59
N ALA A 36 -13.99 -16.24 10.85
CA ALA A 36 -13.83 -14.84 11.26
C ALA A 36 -12.66 -14.14 10.55
N TYR A 37 -11.61 -14.89 10.19
CA TYR A 37 -10.49 -14.36 9.41
C TYR A 37 -10.93 -13.85 8.02
N ASP A 38 -11.84 -14.55 7.35
CA ASP A 38 -12.31 -14.17 6.02
C ASP A 38 -13.16 -12.89 6.08
N VAL A 39 -14.04 -12.81 7.08
CA VAL A 39 -14.84 -11.60 7.35
C VAL A 39 -13.92 -10.41 7.64
N PHE A 40 -12.88 -10.60 8.46
CA PHE A 40 -11.89 -9.57 8.76
C PHE A 40 -11.14 -9.13 7.49
N ARG A 41 -10.71 -10.08 6.65
CA ARG A 41 -10.04 -9.82 5.37
C ARG A 41 -10.91 -9.01 4.41
N GLN A 42 -12.20 -9.33 4.33
CA GLN A 42 -13.15 -8.56 3.52
C GLN A 42 -13.27 -7.11 4.02
N ALA A 43 -13.43 -6.90 5.32
CA ALA A 43 -13.50 -5.56 5.91
C ALA A 43 -12.22 -4.74 5.64
N VAL A 44 -11.04 -5.37 5.73
CA VAL A 44 -9.77 -4.71 5.38
C VAL A 44 -9.74 -4.28 3.91
N ALA A 45 -10.21 -5.14 3.00
CA ALA A 45 -10.27 -4.80 1.57
C ALA A 45 -11.21 -3.62 1.30
N GLU A 46 -12.38 -3.58 1.95
CA GLU A 46 -13.34 -2.48 1.85
C GLU A 46 -12.79 -1.17 2.42
N TYR A 47 -12.10 -1.23 3.55
CA TYR A 47 -11.41 -0.09 4.14
C TYR A 47 -10.37 0.49 3.18
N GLN A 48 -9.52 -0.36 2.59
CA GLN A 48 -8.51 0.05 1.63
C GLN A 48 -9.12 0.68 0.37
N ARG A 49 -10.21 0.12 -0.16
CA ARG A 49 -10.94 0.71 -1.30
C ARG A 49 -11.45 2.11 -0.96
N THR A 50 -12.04 2.27 0.21
CA THR A 50 -12.53 3.58 0.69
C THR A 50 -11.40 4.60 0.76
N GLN A 51 -10.24 4.21 1.33
CA GLN A 51 -9.06 5.08 1.38
C GLN A 51 -8.54 5.47 -0.01
N CYS A 52 -8.56 4.55 -0.98
CA CYS A 52 -8.21 4.86 -2.37
C CYS A 52 -9.19 5.85 -3.01
N GLN A 53 -10.49 5.67 -2.81
CA GLN A 53 -11.52 6.58 -3.35
C GLN A 53 -11.40 7.98 -2.77
N GLN A 54 -11.17 8.11 -1.46
CA GLN A 54 -10.95 9.41 -0.80
C GLN A 54 -9.72 10.13 -1.36
N ARG A 55 -8.61 9.40 -1.59
CA ARG A 55 -7.41 9.97 -2.22
C ARG A 55 -7.69 10.45 -3.64
N ASN A 56 -8.39 9.65 -4.44
CA ASN A 56 -8.73 10.01 -5.83
C ASN A 56 -9.65 11.26 -5.88
N ALA A 57 -10.68 11.31 -5.04
CA ALA A 57 -11.56 12.48 -4.93
C ALA A 57 -10.80 13.75 -4.55
N ARG A 58 -9.86 13.66 -3.59
CA ARG A 58 -8.98 14.77 -3.22
C ARG A 58 -8.11 15.24 -4.38
N SER A 59 -7.47 14.32 -5.10
CA SER A 59 -6.64 14.66 -6.27
C SER A 59 -7.43 15.34 -7.39
N ARG A 60 -8.65 14.87 -7.67
CA ARG A 60 -9.55 15.46 -8.67
C ARG A 60 -10.07 16.85 -8.28
N SER A 61 -10.32 17.06 -6.99
CA SER A 61 -10.71 18.38 -6.48
C SER A 61 -9.57 19.40 -6.56
N THR A 62 -8.32 18.96 -6.41
CA THR A 62 -7.15 19.86 -6.55
C THR A 62 -6.75 20.11 -8.01
N SER A 63 -7.06 19.20 -8.94
CA SER A 63 -6.69 19.35 -10.35
C SER A 63 -7.59 20.30 -11.13
N ALA A 64 -8.84 20.49 -10.69
CA ALA A 64 -9.77 21.43 -11.34
C ALA A 64 -9.38 22.89 -11.12
N ALA A 65 -8.72 23.23 -10.01
CA ALA A 65 -8.26 24.60 -9.73
C ALA A 65 -7.08 25.06 -10.61
N ASN A 66 -6.33 24.12 -11.20
CA ASN A 66 -5.16 24.42 -12.04
C ASN A 66 -5.40 24.22 -13.54
N SER A 67 -6.64 23.92 -13.96
CA SER A 67 -6.97 23.76 -15.38
C SER A 67 -7.61 25.03 -15.95
N LEU A 68 -7.02 26.20 -15.72
CA LEU A 68 -7.22 27.33 -16.63
C LEU A 68 -6.26 27.13 -17.80
N SER A 69 -6.79 26.64 -18.91
CA SER A 69 -6.12 26.69 -20.21
C SER A 69 -6.05 28.15 -20.67
N THR A 70 -5.05 28.90 -20.22
CA THR A 70 -4.72 30.21 -20.79
C THR A 70 -3.81 30.02 -22.00
N ASN A 71 -4.40 30.12 -23.19
CA ASN A 71 -3.67 30.50 -24.39
C ASN A 71 -3.11 31.90 -24.18
N GLY A 72 -1.85 32.02 -23.78
CA GLY A 72 -1.20 33.30 -23.57
C GLY A 72 0.27 33.14 -23.22
N GLN A 73 1.14 33.43 -24.20
CA GLN A 73 2.59 33.43 -24.08
C GLN A 73 3.06 34.28 -22.89
N GLY A 74 3.90 33.71 -22.03
CA GLY A 74 4.57 34.45 -20.96
C GLY A 74 5.34 33.55 -19.99
N ALA A 75 6.65 33.45 -20.18
CA ALA A 75 7.67 32.95 -19.24
C ALA A 75 7.41 31.59 -18.55
N THR A 76 7.87 30.51 -19.18
CA THR A 76 8.03 29.19 -18.55
C THR A 76 9.08 29.23 -17.43
N SER A 77 8.65 29.29 -16.18
CA SER A 77 9.52 29.13 -15.00
C SER A 77 9.24 27.80 -14.30
N ARG A 78 10.01 26.79 -14.74
CA ARG A 78 10.46 25.54 -14.10
C ARG A 78 9.47 24.76 -13.22
N SER A 79 8.87 23.75 -13.84
CA SER A 79 8.49 22.49 -13.19
C SER A 79 9.75 21.65 -12.93
N SER A 80 10.01 21.28 -11.68
CA SER A 80 10.98 20.23 -11.29
C SER A 80 10.25 18.92 -11.04
N GLY A 81 9.55 18.44 -12.07
CA GLY A 81 9.11 17.04 -12.20
C GLY A 81 9.98 16.32 -13.22
N MET A 82 11.26 16.11 -12.91
CA MET A 82 12.14 15.29 -13.74
C MET A 82 12.08 13.85 -13.25
N THR A 83 11.35 13.01 -13.97
CA THR A 83 11.67 11.57 -14.02
C THR A 83 12.93 11.46 -14.85
N THR A 84 14.10 11.40 -14.21
CA THR A 84 15.32 11.02 -14.92
C THR A 84 15.19 9.54 -15.28
N SER A 85 14.81 9.29 -16.53
CA SER A 85 14.97 7.98 -17.16
C SER A 85 16.46 7.74 -17.45
N ASP A 86 17.28 7.59 -16.40
CA ASP A 86 18.73 7.34 -16.54
C ASP A 86 19.13 5.88 -16.26
N SER A 87 18.18 4.98 -15.98
CA SER A 87 18.53 3.57 -15.71
C SER A 87 18.62 2.67 -16.95
N VAL A 88 18.26 3.16 -18.15
CA VAL A 88 18.51 2.40 -19.40
C VAL A 88 19.95 2.57 -19.88
N SER A 89 20.58 3.71 -19.59
CA SER A 89 21.93 4.03 -20.07
C SER A 89 23.03 3.29 -19.30
N GLU A 90 22.88 3.11 -17.98
CA GLU A 90 23.84 2.32 -17.18
C GLU A 90 23.81 0.82 -17.53
N ALA A 91 22.64 0.25 -17.81
CA ALA A 91 22.51 -1.15 -18.21
C ALA A 91 23.19 -1.42 -19.57
N GLN A 92 23.08 -0.49 -20.53
CA GLN A 92 23.81 -0.58 -21.80
C GLN A 92 25.32 -0.32 -21.66
N ALA A 93 25.74 0.57 -20.75
CA ALA A 93 27.15 0.82 -20.48
C ALA A 93 27.86 -0.41 -19.87
N ARG A 94 27.19 -1.15 -18.98
CA ARG A 94 27.71 -2.40 -18.41
C ARG A 94 27.83 -3.53 -19.43
N LEU A 95 26.97 -3.56 -20.46
CA LEU A 95 27.05 -4.55 -21.54
C LEU A 95 28.24 -4.35 -22.48
N ARG A 96 28.74 -3.11 -22.67
CA ARG A 96 29.94 -2.84 -23.50
C ARG A 96 31.25 -3.22 -22.81
N VAL A 97 31.28 -3.31 -21.49
CA VAL A 97 32.48 -3.71 -20.73
C VAL A 97 32.70 -5.23 -20.76
N ILE A 98 31.64 -6.02 -20.96
CA ILE A 98 31.70 -7.49 -20.99
C ILE A 98 32.17 -8.04 -22.34
N LEU A 99 32.16 -7.23 -23.42
CA LEU A 99 32.51 -7.66 -24.78
C LEU A 99 33.80 -6.99 -25.30
N LYS A 100 34.88 -7.02 -24.51
CA LYS A 100 36.24 -6.96 -25.08
C LYS A 100 36.73 -8.39 -25.33
N PRO A 101 36.72 -8.92 -26.57
CA PRO A 101 37.67 -9.95 -26.94
C PRO A 101 39.06 -9.32 -27.01
N GLY A 102 40.06 -10.06 -26.53
CA GLY A 102 41.44 -9.63 -26.46
C GLY A 102 42.05 -9.27 -27.82
N GLY A 103 43.12 -8.49 -27.73
CA GLY A 103 43.95 -8.01 -28.83
C GLY A 103 44.89 -6.96 -28.28
#